data_AF-A0A1W9LJQ9-F1
#
_entry.id   AF-A0A1W9LJQ9-F1
#
_cell.length_a   1.000
_cell.length_b   1.000
_cell.length_c   1.000
_cell.angle_alpha   90.00
_cell.angle_beta   90.00
_cell.angle_gamma   90.00
#
_symmetry.space_group_name_H-M   'P 1'
#
loop_
_entity.id
_entity.type
_entity.pdbx_description
1 polymer ?
#
loop_
_entity_poly.entity_id
_entity_poly.type
_entity_poly.pdbx_seq_one_letter_code
_entity_poly.pdbx_strand_id
1 'polypeptide(L)'
;MELIKEQEIDIRKYYRILKKRKWIIIALFFLVQTFSATPLYQAAAQIVIEKENPNVMSIQEVLAVDSTGTDYYQTQYQIITSRTVARKVIAKLNLQNSPEFCAALGPREDNFV
;
A
#
# COMPACT_ATOMS: atom_id res chain seq x y z
N MET A 1 -52.47 -23.78 31.64
CA MET A 1 -51.67 -22.54 31.70
C MET A 1 -50.31 -22.93 32.23
N GLU A 2 -49.37 -23.23 31.34
CA GLU A 2 -47.99 -23.51 31.74
C GLU A 2 -47.31 -22.17 32.05
N LEU A 3 -46.89 -22.03 33.31
CA LEU A 3 -46.23 -20.85 33.82
C LEU A 3 -44.86 -20.75 33.16
N ILE A 4 -44.65 -19.65 32.43
CA ILE A 4 -43.34 -19.22 31.94
C ILE A 4 -42.45 -19.12 33.19
N LYS A 5 -41.59 -20.11 33.40
CA LYS A 5 -40.51 -20.01 34.39
C LYS A 5 -39.67 -18.82 33.96
N GLU A 6 -39.79 -17.72 34.70
CA GLU A 6 -38.84 -16.63 34.60
C GLU A 6 -37.46 -17.25 34.83
N GLN A 7 -36.69 -17.38 33.75
CA GLN A 7 -35.27 -17.65 33.86
C GLN A 7 -34.69 -16.43 34.55
N GLU A 8 -34.57 -16.48 35.87
CA GLU A 8 -33.74 -15.53 36.61
C GLU A 8 -32.36 -15.58 35.98
N ILE A 9 -32.04 -14.56 35.18
CA ILE A 9 -30.75 -14.42 34.53
C ILE A 9 -29.74 -14.16 35.64
N ASP A 10 -29.14 -15.24 36.14
CA ASP A 10 -28.18 -15.21 37.24
C ASP A 10 -26.84 -14.64 36.74
N ILE A 11 -26.81 -13.32 36.56
CA ILE A 11 -25.67 -12.48 36.15
C ILE A 11 -24.38 -12.82 36.93
N ARG A 12 -24.51 -13.29 38.17
CA ARG A 12 -23.39 -13.69 39.03
C ARG A 12 -22.73 -14.97 38.53
N LYS A 13 -23.51 -15.91 38.01
CA LYS A 13 -23.05 -17.18 37.43
C LYS A 13 -22.32 -16.92 36.11
N TYR A 14 -22.86 -16.04 35.26
CA TYR A 14 -22.20 -15.58 34.04
C TYR A 14 -20.89 -14.83 34.32
N TYR A 15 -20.86 -13.95 35.32
CA TYR A 15 -19.64 -13.23 35.72
C TYR A 15 -18.51 -14.18 36.17
N ARG A 16 -18.85 -15.26 36.89
CA ARG A 16 -17.88 -16.27 37.32
C ARG A 16 -17.29 -17.05 36.14
N ILE A 17 -18.12 -17.38 35.15
CA ILE A 17 -17.70 -18.04 33.90
C ILE A 17 -16.81 -17.11 33.08
N LEU A 18 -17.19 -15.83 32.96
CA LEU A 18 -16.43 -14.80 32.28
C LEU A 18 -15.05 -14.62 32.92
N LYS A 19 -14.98 -14.57 34.26
CA LYS A 19 -13.72 -14.43 35.01
C LYS A 19 -12.78 -15.63 34.82
N LYS A 20 -13.32 -16.84 34.68
CA LYS A 20 -12.54 -18.07 34.46
C LYS A 20 -12.02 -18.18 33.02
N ARG A 21 -12.71 -17.58 32.04
CA ARG A 21 -12.37 -17.62 30.60
C ARG A 21 -11.88 -16.29 30.01
N LYS A 22 -11.46 -15.33 30.85
CA LYS A 22 -10.98 -14.01 30.41
C LYS A 22 -9.92 -14.09 29.31
N TRP A 23 -8.97 -15.03 29.44
CA TRP A 23 -7.93 -15.26 28.45
C TRP A 23 -8.46 -15.69 27.08
N ILE A 24 -9.53 -16.50 27.03
CA ILE A 24 -10.17 -16.93 25.79
C ILE A 24 -10.88 -15.75 25.11
N ILE A 25 -11.57 -14.92 25.89
CA ILE A 25 -12.29 -13.75 25.38
C ILE A 25 -11.31 -12.72 24.82
N ILE A 26 -10.20 -12.50 25.52
CA ILE A 26 -9.12 -11.61 25.08
C ILE A 26 -8.49 -12.15 23.79
N ALA A 27 -8.17 -13.45 23.74
CA ALA A 27 -7.61 -14.07 22.54
C ALA A 27 -8.55 -13.97 21.33
N LEU A 28 -9.85 -14.21 21.53
CA LEU A 28 -10.87 -14.07 20.49
C LEU A 28 -10.97 -12.61 20.00
N PHE A 29 -10.94 -11.65 20.92
CA PHE A 29 -11.01 -10.22 20.58
C PHE A 29 -9.81 -9.80 19.71
N PHE A 30 -8.59 -10.19 20.09
CA PHE A 30 -7.40 -9.90 19.29
C PHE A 30 -7.41 -10.64 17.94
N LEU A 31 -7.93 -11.87 17.89
CA LEU A 31 -8.07 -12.60 16.65
C LEU A 31 -8.96 -11.85 15.65
N VAL A 32 -10.15 -11.43 16.09
CA VAL A 32 -11.09 -10.66 15.26
C VAL A 32 -10.49 -9.33 14.82
N GLN A 33 -9.79 -8.63 15.72
CA GLN A 33 -9.11 -7.37 15.38
C GLN A 33 -8.04 -7.55 14.31
N THR A 34 -7.19 -8.58 14.43
CA THR A 34 -6.17 -8.91 13.43
C THR A 34 -6.79 -9.20 12.07
N PHE A 35 -7.90 -9.93 12.01
CA PHE A 35 -8.58 -10.22 10.74
C PHE A 35 -9.32 -9.02 10.15
N SER A 36 -9.71 -8.04 10.99
CA SER A 36 -10.41 -6.84 10.54
C SER A 36 -9.47 -5.69 10.15
N ALA A 37 -8.19 -5.78 10.48
CA ALA A 37 -7.21 -4.76 10.10
C ALA A 37 -6.89 -4.87 8.60
N THR A 38 -7.17 -3.82 7.84
CA THR A 38 -6.80 -3.74 6.43
C THR A 38 -5.28 -3.71 6.30
N PRO A 39 -4.64 -4.72 5.68
CA PRO A 39 -3.19 -4.71 5.50
C PRO A 39 -2.78 -3.58 4.55
N LEU A 40 -1.80 -2.76 4.97
CA LEU A 40 -1.22 -1.73 4.13
C LEU A 40 -0.07 -2.34 3.31
N TYR A 41 -0.27 -2.49 2.01
CA TYR A 41 0.75 -3.03 1.10
C TYR A 41 1.62 -1.90 0.55
N GLN A 42 2.90 -1.88 0.92
CA GLN A 42 3.88 -0.92 0.41
C GLN A 42 5.00 -1.64 -0.35
N ALA A 43 5.29 -1.17 -1.57
CA ALA A 43 6.41 -1.63 -2.38
C ALA A 43 7.45 -0.50 -2.50
N ALA A 44 8.73 -0.84 -2.41
CA ALA A 44 9.85 0.08 -2.61
C ALA A 44 10.79 -0.47 -3.67
N ALA A 45 11.29 0.40 -4.55
CA ALA A 45 12.26 0.05 -5.58
C ALA A 45 13.34 1.13 -5.63
N GLN A 46 14.60 0.72 -5.82
CA GLN A 46 15.74 1.62 -6.00
C GLN A 46 16.24 1.49 -7.44
N ILE A 47 16.45 2.63 -8.10
CA ILE A 47 16.93 2.69 -9.49
C ILE A 47 18.31 3.33 -9.48
N VAL A 48 19.30 2.64 -10.05
CA VAL A 48 20.63 3.18 -10.29
C VAL A 48 20.69 3.61 -11.76
N ILE A 49 21.05 4.87 -12.01
CA ILE A 49 21.22 5.40 -13.36
C ILE A 49 22.72 5.43 -13.63
N GLU A 50 23.19 4.51 -14.47
CA GLU A 50 24.58 4.48 -14.92
C GLU A 50 24.68 5.14 -16.29
N LYS A 51 25.68 6.02 -16.47
CA LYS A 51 26.02 6.55 -17.78
C LYS A 51 26.83 5.48 -18.51
N GLU A 52 26.31 4.95 -19.61
CA GLU A 52 27.15 4.17 -20.53
C GLU A 52 28.25 5.10 -21.04
N ASN A 53 29.48 4.90 -20.59
CA ASN A 53 30.65 5.60 -21.13
C ASN A 53 31.06 4.86 -22.40
N PRO A 54 30.79 5.39 -23.60
CA PRO A 54 31.38 4.85 -24.80
C PRO A 54 32.89 5.01 -24.64
N ASN A 55 33.61 3.88 -24.66
CA ASN A 55 35.06 3.83 -24.61
C ASN A 55 35.63 4.54 -25.85
N VAL A 56 35.85 5.85 -25.76
CA VAL A 56 36.49 6.64 -26.82
C VAL A 56 37.73 7.34 -26.28
N MET A 57 38.81 7.11 -26.99
CA MET A 57 40.17 7.53 -26.72
C MET A 57 40.29 9.06 -26.78
N SER A 58 40.03 9.78 -25.69
CA SER A 58 40.45 11.18 -25.51
C SER A 58 40.25 11.62 -24.07
N ILE A 59 41.34 11.65 -23.30
CA ILE A 59 41.35 12.10 -21.90
C ILE A 59 41.04 13.62 -21.79
N GLN A 60 41.03 14.35 -22.91
CA GLN A 60 40.73 15.78 -22.95
C GLN A 60 39.23 16.12 -22.79
N GLU A 61 38.32 15.16 -22.98
CA GLU A 61 36.87 15.44 -22.98
C GLU A 61 36.18 15.19 -21.63
N VAL A 62 36.87 14.55 -20.67
CA VAL A 62 36.31 14.17 -19.36
C VAL A 62 35.98 15.39 -18.49
N LEU A 63 36.69 16.52 -18.64
CA LEU A 63 36.45 17.75 -17.87
C LEU A 63 35.28 18.61 -18.43
N ALA A 64 34.90 18.43 -19.69
CA ALA A 64 33.72 19.10 -20.28
C ALA A 64 32.42 18.29 -20.06
N VAL A 65 32.55 17.03 -19.66
CA VAL A 65 31.45 16.08 -19.43
C VAL A 65 30.74 16.30 -18.09
N ASP A 66 31.36 16.97 -17.11
CA ASP A 66 30.74 17.20 -15.79
C ASP A 66 29.49 18.09 -15.86
N SER A 67 29.44 19.05 -16.80
CA SER A 67 28.25 19.90 -17.02
C SER A 67 27.19 19.24 -17.90
N THR A 68 27.57 18.29 -18.78
CA THR A 68 26.60 17.52 -19.59
C THR A 68 26.04 16.31 -18.84
N GLY A 69 26.76 15.81 -17.84
CA GLY A 69 26.33 14.71 -16.97
C GLY A 69 25.10 15.06 -16.14
N THR A 70 25.05 16.29 -15.60
CA THR A 70 23.90 16.78 -14.82
C THR A 70 22.61 16.79 -15.64
N ASP A 71 22.69 17.25 -16.90
CA ASP A 71 21.54 17.31 -17.82
C ASP A 71 21.08 15.91 -18.26
N TYR A 72 22.02 14.97 -18.41
CA TYR A 72 21.70 13.56 -18.69
C TYR A 72 20.89 12.92 -17.56
N TYR A 73 21.33 13.09 -16.30
CA TYR A 73 20.61 12.57 -15.14
C TYR A 73 19.22 13.23 -15.01
N GLN A 74 19.14 14.53 -15.24
CA GLN A 74 17.87 15.27 -15.18
C GLN A 74 16.86 14.77 -16.23
N THR A 75 17.32 14.52 -17.45
CA THR A 75 16.46 14.00 -18.53
C THR A 75 15.98 12.58 -18.23
N GLN A 76 16.87 11.70 -17.77
CA GLN A 76 16.48 10.31 -17.42
C GLN A 76 15.51 10.27 -16.24
N TYR A 77 15.71 11.14 -15.26
CA TYR A 77 14.77 11.30 -14.16
C TYR A 77 13.38 11.72 -14.66
N GLN A 78 13.31 12.66 -15.60
CA GLN A 78 12.05 13.09 -16.20
C GLN A 78 11.37 11.98 -17.01
N ILE A 79 12.13 11.13 -17.71
CA ILE A 79 11.58 9.99 -18.45
C ILE A 79 10.94 8.98 -17.49
N ILE A 80 11.66 8.59 -16.43
CA ILE A 80 11.17 7.62 -15.43
C ILE A 80 9.93 8.16 -14.70
N THR A 81 9.93 9.45 -14.37
CA THR A 81 8.82 10.12 -13.67
C THR A 81 7.65 10.49 -14.61
N SER A 82 7.79 10.29 -15.92
CA SER A 82 6.78 10.72 -16.89
C SER A 82 5.46 9.95 -16.78
N ARG A 83 4.35 10.64 -17.10
CA ARG A 83 3.01 10.02 -17.19
C ARG A 83 2.95 8.88 -18.20
N THR A 84 3.82 8.88 -19.21
CA THR A 84 3.91 7.84 -20.23
C THR A 84 4.32 6.50 -19.63
N VAL A 85 5.30 6.51 -18.73
CA VAL A 85 5.73 5.29 -18.02
C VAL A 85 4.60 4.76 -17.13
N ALA A 86 3.93 5.65 -16.37
CA ALA A 86 2.78 5.26 -15.56
C ALA A 86 1.63 4.64 -16.39
N ARG A 87 1.30 5.24 -17.53
CA ARG A 87 0.26 4.73 -18.45
C ARG A 87 0.64 3.36 -19.02
N LYS A 88 1.92 3.16 -19.35
CA LYS A 88 2.43 1.87 -19.82
C LYS A 88 2.32 0.78 -18.76
N VAL A 89 2.61 1.10 -17.49
CA VAL A 89 2.47 0.17 -16.36
C VAL A 89 1.00 -0.19 -16.12
N ILE A 90 0.10 0.80 -16.09
CA ILE A 90 -1.35 0.59 -15.94
C ILE A 90 -1.86 -0.34 -17.04
N ALA A 91 -1.51 -0.06 -18.30
CA ALA A 91 -1.93 -0.90 -19.43
C ALA A 91 -1.34 -2.32 -19.36
N LYS A 92 -0.06 -2.46 -18.99
CA LYS A 92 0.62 -3.76 -18.92
C LYS A 92 0.09 -4.65 -17.79
N LEU A 93 -0.22 -4.07 -16.64
CA LEU A 93 -0.75 -4.78 -15.47
C LEU A 93 -2.29 -4.82 -15.44
N ASN A 94 -2.94 -4.21 -16.44
CA ASN A 94 -4.39 -4.11 -16.55
C ASN A 94 -5.06 -3.57 -15.26
N LEU A 95 -4.41 -2.60 -14.62
CA LEU A 95 -4.84 -2.07 -13.31
C LEU A 95 -6.20 -1.38 -13.39
N GLN A 96 -6.59 -0.92 -14.58
CA GLN A 96 -7.90 -0.31 -14.84
C GLN A 96 -9.09 -1.27 -14.70
N ASN A 97 -8.86 -2.58 -14.67
CA ASN A 97 -9.91 -3.58 -14.46
C ASN A 97 -9.76 -4.29 -13.12
N SER A 98 -8.76 -3.92 -12.31
CA SER A 98 -8.57 -4.50 -10.99
C SER A 98 -9.54 -3.86 -9.99
N PRO A 99 -10.39 -4.65 -9.30
CA PRO A 99 -11.35 -4.11 -8.34
C PRO A 99 -10.67 -3.35 -7.20
N GLU A 100 -9.44 -3.73 -6.82
CA GLU A 100 -8.67 -3.06 -5.75
C GLU A 100 -8.29 -1.61 -6.12
N PHE A 101 -7.99 -1.35 -7.40
CA PHE A 101 -7.58 -0.03 -7.88
C PHE A 101 -8.77 0.83 -8.33
N CYS A 102 -9.85 0.21 -8.82
CA CYS A 102 -11.06 0.91 -9.22
C CYS A 102 -11.99 1.23 -8.05
N ALA A 103 -12.06 0.38 -7.02
CA ALA A 103 -12.90 0.62 -5.85
C ALA A 103 -12.39 1.77 -4.96
N ALA A 104 -11.08 2.05 -4.98
CA ALA A 104 -10.47 3.16 -4.23
C ALA A 104 -10.78 4.55 -4.84
N LEU A 105 -11.25 4.60 -6.08
CA LEU A 105 -11.81 5.82 -6.69
C LEU A 105 -13.26 5.96 -6.22
N GLY A 106 -13.46 6.38 -4.97
CA GLY A 106 -14.75 6.89 -4.52
C GLY A 106 -15.28 7.97 -5.47
N PRO A 107 -16.59 8.28 -5.44
CA PRO A 107 -17.19 9.27 -6.34
C PRO A 107 -16.34 10.54 -6.31
N ARG A 108 -15.76 10.86 -7.47
CA ARG A 108 -14.91 12.02 -7.64
C ARG A 108 -15.80 13.24 -7.38
N GLU A 109 -15.72 13.85 -6.20
CA GLU A 109 -16.18 15.22 -6.01
C GLU A 109 -15.24 16.11 -6.82
N ASP A 110 -15.60 16.30 -8.08
CA ASP A 110 -15.00 17.24 -9.00
C ASP A 110 -15.47 18.67 -8.69
N ASN A 111 -15.12 19.16 -7.51
CA ASN A 111 -15.14 20.58 -7.19
C ASN A 111 -13.81 21.22 -7.59
N PHE A 112 -13.54 21.31 -8.89
CA PHE A 112 -12.51 22.19 -9.44
C PHE A 112 -13.11 22.92 -10.65
N VAL A 113 -13.66 24.11 -10.36
CA VAL A 113 -13.92 25.20 -11.31
C VAL A 113 -12.62 25.97 -11.53
#